data_AF-A0A7R9DAC8-F1
#
_entry.id   AF-A0A7R9DAC8-F1
#
_cell.length_a   1.000
_cell.length_b   1.000
_cell.length_c   1.000
_cell.angle_alpha   90.00
_cell.angle_beta   90.00
_cell.angle_gamma   90.00
#
_symmetry.space_group_name_H-M   'P 1'
#
loop_
_entity.id
_entity.type
_entity.pdbx_description
1 polymer ?
#
loop_
_entity_poly.entity_id
_entity_poly.type
_entity_poly.pdbx_seq_one_letter_code
_entity_poly.pdbx_strand_id
1 'polypeptide(L)'
;MTVGGNNKKYIVLVDAIVPLVGELKKEFKYQPMYIHKAQDRLQHARAIMNDEHGNREPLFVAVHVRRTDYTGYLRSGGVTMTADINYYRHAVAWMLRKLTSDSESSHNIAFILASDDQVWCETKLLPEIQEEIQSFGNETNLGGSSVFYLGEKETPVVDLVMLSSCNHSIISYGTYGLWSALMVNGWTVVYDILLTLVKIKRQNEINTIFLHEDKPTCPKGVVTVIDGGRLCNKIFEYVSVWALSRSYGLVPYVPTLFVGVHVRRADYIGYLRSGGVTTAADINYYRHAVAWMLRKLTSDSASSHNIAFIIASDDDVWCKKKLLPEIKKEISLFGNQIKLGGSSVLYLGIKTTPVVDLVMLSSCNHSIIAYGTYGVWSALMANGWTVVYDMAVKNKPKAVKKMNVPMEFSKHLHKNAPREAGRSIVLEWGDVAQGLKGYPLTKDGPRIPSGS
;
A
#
# COMPACT_ATOMS: atom_id res chain seq x y z
N MET A 1 -13.07 -1.23 13.44
CA MET A 1 -12.33 -0.90 14.68
C MET A 1 -11.07 -0.16 14.25
N THR A 2 -11.06 1.16 14.31
CA THR A 2 -9.89 1.98 13.95
C THR A 2 -9.20 2.38 15.25
N VAL A 3 -8.02 1.82 15.51
CA VAL A 3 -7.18 2.24 16.65
C VAL A 3 -6.31 3.41 16.19
N GLY A 4 -6.93 4.58 16.03
CA GLY A 4 -6.27 5.79 15.55
C GLY A 4 -6.36 6.92 16.57
N GLY A 5 -5.44 6.94 17.54
CA GLY A 5 -5.21 8.11 18.40
C GLY A 5 -3.72 8.32 18.55
N ASN A 6 -3.20 9.42 17.98
CA ASN A 6 -1.86 10.07 18.05
C ASN A 6 -0.56 9.25 18.21
N ASN A 7 -0.64 7.94 18.32
CA ASN A 7 0.40 6.94 18.29
C ASN A 7 0.01 5.99 17.17
N LYS A 8 0.70 6.04 16.03
CA LYS A 8 0.49 5.10 14.92
C LYS A 8 0.76 3.68 15.43
N LYS A 9 -0.27 2.97 15.87
CA LYS A 9 -0.18 1.58 16.34
C LYS A 9 -0.43 0.67 15.14
N TYR A 10 0.63 0.02 14.67
CA TYR A 10 0.55 -1.00 13.63
C TYR A 10 -0.28 -2.19 14.15
N ILE A 11 -1.14 -2.74 13.30
CA ILE A 11 -1.92 -3.92 13.64
C ILE A 11 -1.08 -5.16 13.36
N VAL A 12 -0.76 -5.90 14.43
CA VAL A 12 -0.03 -7.17 14.38
C VAL A 12 -0.86 -8.20 15.16
N LEU A 13 -1.67 -9.00 14.46
CA LEU A 13 -2.58 -9.98 15.10
C LEU A 13 -1.94 -11.37 15.12
N VAL A 14 -0.90 -11.54 15.93
CA VAL A 14 -0.14 -12.80 16.01
C VAL A 14 -1.06 -14.01 16.27
N ASP A 15 -2.05 -13.88 17.15
CA ASP A 15 -2.99 -14.95 17.48
C ASP A 15 -3.86 -15.39 16.30
N ALA A 16 -4.15 -14.48 15.36
CA ALA A 16 -4.87 -14.81 14.13
C ALA A 16 -3.93 -15.42 13.07
N ILE A 17 -2.66 -15.01 13.07
CA ILE A 17 -1.66 -15.38 12.06
C ILE A 17 -1.05 -16.76 12.34
N VAL A 18 -0.65 -17.03 13.58
CA VAL A 18 0.09 -18.24 13.97
C VAL A 18 -0.63 -19.54 13.57
N PRO A 19 -1.96 -19.69 13.78
CA PRO A 19 -2.68 -20.88 13.34
C PRO A 19 -2.64 -21.11 11.82
N LEU A 20 -2.43 -20.05 11.03
CA LEU A 20 -2.45 -20.06 9.57
C LEU A 20 -1.05 -20.07 8.95
N VAL A 21 0.03 -20.23 9.74
CA VAL A 21 1.42 -20.15 9.25
C VAL A 21 1.70 -21.11 8.09
N GLY A 22 1.13 -22.32 8.11
CA GLY A 22 1.27 -23.28 7.02
C GLY A 22 0.67 -22.81 5.69
N GLU A 23 -0.45 -22.09 5.72
CA GLU A 23 -1.06 -21.47 4.54
C GLU A 23 -0.33 -20.18 4.14
N LEU A 24 0.08 -19.39 5.14
CA LEU A 24 0.84 -18.16 4.95
C LEU A 24 2.11 -18.43 4.13
N LYS A 25 2.87 -19.48 4.44
CA LYS A 25 4.08 -19.83 3.68
C LYS A 25 3.80 -20.27 2.24
N LYS A 26 2.57 -20.70 1.92
CA LYS A 26 2.17 -21.06 0.54
C LYS A 26 1.80 -19.82 -0.27
N GLU A 27 1.10 -18.88 0.35
CA GLU A 27 0.62 -17.64 -0.27
C GLU A 27 1.73 -16.59 -0.40
N PHE A 28 2.53 -16.41 0.66
CA PHE A 28 3.55 -15.37 0.73
C PHE A 28 4.91 -15.93 0.37
N LYS A 29 5.30 -15.72 -0.90
CA LYS A 29 6.60 -16.14 -1.43
C LYS A 29 7.50 -14.93 -1.69
N TYR A 30 8.78 -15.08 -1.37
CA TYR A 30 9.78 -14.11 -1.76
C TYR A 30 10.03 -14.14 -3.27
N GLN A 31 10.42 -13.00 -3.83
CA GLN A 31 10.79 -12.95 -5.24
C GLN A 31 12.07 -13.76 -5.48
N PRO A 32 12.16 -14.53 -6.58
CA PRO A 32 13.32 -15.39 -6.88
C PRO A 32 14.66 -14.67 -6.81
N MET A 33 14.71 -13.40 -7.24
CA MET A 33 15.95 -12.62 -7.21
C MET A 33 16.52 -12.40 -5.80
N TYR A 34 15.65 -12.22 -4.79
CA TYR A 34 16.10 -12.06 -3.41
C TYR A 34 16.46 -13.40 -2.77
N ILE A 35 15.77 -14.47 -3.17
CA ILE A 35 16.10 -15.84 -2.75
C ILE A 35 17.51 -16.19 -3.22
N HIS A 36 17.84 -15.92 -4.49
CA HIS A 36 19.16 -16.21 -5.04
C HIS A 36 20.27 -15.46 -4.29
N LYS A 37 20.11 -14.13 -4.10
CA LYS A 37 21.07 -13.32 -3.32
C LYS A 37 21.28 -13.83 -1.90
N ALA A 38 20.20 -14.23 -1.22
CA ALA A 38 20.26 -14.78 0.13
C ALA A 38 20.98 -16.15 0.14
N GLN A 39 20.72 -16.99 -0.87
CA GLN A 39 21.37 -18.29 -1.01
C GLN A 39 22.88 -18.16 -1.25
N ASP A 40 23.32 -17.19 -2.06
CA ASP A 40 24.76 -16.96 -2.30
C ASP A 40 25.51 -16.66 -0.99
N ARG A 41 24.89 -15.90 -0.09
CA ARG A 41 25.45 -15.59 1.24
C ARG A 41 25.50 -16.80 2.15
N LEU A 42 24.42 -17.58 2.20
CA LEU A 42 24.39 -18.80 2.99
C LEU A 42 25.38 -19.85 2.44
N GLN A 43 25.60 -19.88 1.13
CA GLN A 43 26.64 -20.71 0.51
C GLN A 43 28.05 -20.27 0.92
N HIS A 44 28.31 -18.96 1.03
CA HIS A 44 29.59 -18.47 1.53
C HIS A 44 29.84 -18.91 2.99
N ALA A 45 28.85 -18.77 3.87
CA ALA A 45 28.95 -19.30 5.24
C ALA A 45 29.12 -20.82 5.26
N ARG A 46 28.42 -21.56 4.39
CA ARG A 46 28.59 -23.02 4.25
C ARG A 46 30.02 -23.39 3.87
N ALA A 47 30.63 -22.66 2.93
CA ALA A 47 32.00 -22.92 2.50
C ALA A 47 32.98 -22.76 3.67
N ILE A 48 32.87 -21.68 4.44
CA ILE A 48 33.70 -21.46 5.62
C ILE A 48 33.48 -22.57 6.67
N MET A 49 32.22 -22.94 6.94
CA MET A 49 31.93 -24.04 7.87
C MET A 49 32.55 -25.37 7.41
N ASN A 50 32.56 -25.65 6.11
CA ASN A 50 33.17 -26.86 5.58
C ASN A 50 34.70 -26.87 5.73
N ASP A 51 35.33 -25.71 5.56
CA ASP A 51 36.78 -25.54 5.72
C ASP A 51 37.20 -25.64 7.20
N GLU A 52 36.45 -25.00 8.11
CA GLU A 52 36.77 -24.96 9.55
C GLU A 52 36.40 -26.26 10.28
N HIS A 53 35.28 -26.89 9.90
CA HIS A 53 34.62 -27.92 10.70
C HIS A 53 34.30 -29.21 9.93
N GLY A 54 34.83 -29.32 8.71
CA GLY A 54 34.62 -30.47 7.83
C GLY A 54 33.28 -30.45 7.09
N ASN A 55 33.19 -31.29 6.06
CA ASN A 55 32.10 -31.28 5.09
C ASN A 55 30.82 -31.92 5.64
N ARG A 56 30.05 -31.16 6.43
CA ARG A 56 28.72 -31.52 6.93
C ARG A 56 27.76 -30.37 6.66
N GLU A 57 26.55 -30.70 6.23
CA GLU A 57 25.52 -29.69 5.98
C GLU A 57 25.20 -28.92 7.28
N PRO A 58 25.44 -27.60 7.34
CA PRO A 58 25.23 -26.84 8.56
C PRO A 58 23.74 -26.54 8.77
N LEU A 59 23.31 -26.60 10.03
CA LEU A 59 22.06 -25.99 10.46
C LEU A 59 22.28 -24.49 10.61
N PHE A 60 21.52 -23.70 9.86
CA PHE A 60 21.56 -22.24 9.97
C PHE A 60 20.62 -21.75 11.07
N VAL A 61 21.14 -20.92 11.97
CA VAL A 61 20.37 -20.24 13.01
C VAL A 61 20.38 -18.74 12.73
N ALA A 62 19.26 -18.18 12.32
CA ALA A 62 19.11 -16.74 12.12
C ALA A 62 19.22 -16.00 13.46
N VAL A 63 20.04 -14.95 13.54
CA VAL A 63 20.15 -14.08 14.71
C VAL A 63 19.81 -12.66 14.29
N HIS A 64 18.68 -12.13 14.76
CA HIS A 64 18.23 -10.78 14.44
C HIS A 64 18.35 -9.82 15.62
N VAL A 65 19.14 -8.78 15.42
CA VAL A 65 19.43 -7.75 16.43
C VAL A 65 18.83 -6.42 15.99
N ARG A 66 17.83 -5.93 16.73
CA ARG A 66 17.17 -4.63 16.48
C ARG A 66 17.54 -3.62 17.55
N ARG A 67 18.20 -2.54 17.15
CA ARG A 67 18.75 -1.54 18.07
C ARG A 67 18.44 -0.11 17.64
N THR A 68 19.25 0.50 16.79
CA THR A 68 19.25 1.94 16.38
C THR A 68 18.10 2.80 16.93
N ASP A 69 17.12 3.17 16.09
CA ASP A 69 15.94 3.97 16.44
C ASP A 69 14.99 3.24 17.40
N TYR A 70 15.06 1.90 17.41
CA TYR A 70 14.20 1.06 18.22
C TYR A 70 14.49 1.16 19.72
N THR A 71 15.75 1.35 20.12
CA THR A 71 16.12 1.57 21.52
C THR A 71 15.49 2.84 22.07
N GLY A 72 15.45 3.91 21.26
CA GLY A 72 14.77 5.15 21.60
C GLY A 72 13.26 4.98 21.68
N TYR A 73 12.67 4.27 20.71
CA TYR A 73 11.24 3.93 20.69
C TYR A 73 10.81 3.11 21.91
N LEU A 74 11.61 2.13 22.33
CA LEU A 74 11.33 1.34 23.52
C LEU A 74 11.41 2.18 24.79
N ARG A 75 12.44 3.03 24.92
CA ARG A 75 12.58 3.95 26.06
C ARG A 75 11.41 4.92 26.16
N SER A 76 10.94 5.48 25.05
CA SER A 76 9.76 6.37 25.07
C SER A 76 8.46 5.64 25.43
N GLY A 77 8.39 4.34 25.16
CA GLY A 77 7.31 3.44 25.59
C GLY A 77 7.45 2.89 27.02
N GLY A 78 8.43 3.35 27.80
CA GLY A 78 8.65 2.90 29.18
C GLY A 78 9.44 1.60 29.31
N VAL A 79 9.99 1.04 28.23
CA VAL A 79 10.86 -0.14 28.26
C VAL A 79 12.32 0.32 28.41
N THR A 80 12.92 0.02 29.55
CA THR A 80 14.28 0.48 29.90
C THR A 80 15.37 -0.49 29.47
N MET A 81 15.04 -1.77 29.25
CA MET A 81 15.99 -2.79 28.79
C MET A 81 15.59 -3.32 27.41
N THR A 82 16.54 -3.25 26.49
CA THR A 82 16.48 -3.97 25.21
C THR A 82 17.20 -5.31 25.33
N ALA A 83 17.04 -6.19 24.34
CA ALA A 83 17.86 -7.39 24.21
C ALA A 83 19.35 -7.03 24.30
N ASP A 84 20.00 -7.52 25.36
CA ASP A 84 21.39 -7.26 25.68
C ASP A 84 22.28 -8.46 25.32
N ILE A 85 23.58 -8.34 25.57
CA ILE A 85 24.57 -9.39 25.27
C ILE A 85 24.20 -10.70 25.98
N ASN A 86 23.80 -10.62 27.26
CA ASN A 86 23.46 -11.79 28.06
C ASN A 86 22.27 -12.55 27.48
N TYR A 87 21.25 -11.85 27.00
CA TYR A 87 20.14 -12.50 26.28
C TYR A 87 20.65 -13.33 25.10
N TYR A 88 21.47 -12.75 24.23
CA TYR A 88 21.97 -13.47 23.05
C TYR A 88 22.91 -14.61 23.43
N ARG A 89 23.80 -14.43 24.42
CA ARG A 89 24.66 -15.51 24.95
C ARG A 89 23.82 -16.69 25.42
N HIS A 90 22.83 -16.45 26.29
CA HIS A 90 21.95 -17.51 26.78
C HIS A 90 21.11 -18.15 25.66
N ALA A 91 20.64 -17.36 24.69
CA ALA A 91 19.88 -17.88 23.55
C ALA A 91 20.74 -18.79 22.65
N VAL A 92 21.99 -18.40 22.38
CA VAL A 92 22.97 -19.21 21.65
C VAL A 92 23.29 -20.49 22.42
N ALA A 93 23.61 -20.39 23.70
CA ALA A 93 23.90 -21.54 24.55
C ALA A 93 22.72 -22.54 24.60
N TRP A 94 21.49 -22.03 24.73
CA TRP A 94 20.28 -22.85 24.67
C TRP A 94 20.12 -23.54 23.32
N MET A 95 20.34 -22.81 22.21
CA MET A 95 20.21 -23.35 20.86
C MET A 95 21.25 -24.43 20.59
N LEU A 96 22.50 -24.21 20.98
CA LEU A 96 23.57 -25.19 20.91
C LEU A 96 23.15 -26.47 21.64
N ARG A 97 22.85 -26.38 22.95
CA ARG A 97 22.40 -27.53 23.76
C ARG A 97 21.20 -28.23 23.14
N LYS A 98 20.23 -27.48 22.61
CA LYS A 98 19.01 -28.06 22.05
C LYS A 98 19.29 -28.82 20.76
N LEU A 99 20.08 -28.25 19.85
CA LEU A 99 20.34 -28.81 18.53
C LEU A 99 21.41 -29.92 18.55
N THR A 100 22.23 -29.99 19.60
CA THR A 100 23.21 -31.07 19.79
C THR A 100 22.75 -32.16 20.77
N SER A 101 21.53 -32.06 21.32
CA SER A 101 21.03 -33.02 22.31
C SER A 101 20.73 -34.42 21.76
N ASP A 102 20.48 -34.57 20.46
CA ASP A 102 20.29 -35.86 19.80
C ASP A 102 21.62 -36.38 19.24
N SER A 103 22.12 -37.48 19.82
CA SER A 103 23.48 -38.02 19.60
C SER A 103 23.73 -38.61 18.20
N GLU A 104 22.69 -38.88 17.42
CA GLU A 104 22.83 -39.49 16.09
C GLU A 104 23.12 -38.48 14.98
N SER A 105 22.97 -37.18 15.25
CA SER A 105 23.11 -36.14 14.22
C SER A 105 23.90 -34.93 14.73
N SER A 106 25.21 -35.09 14.88
CA SER A 106 26.12 -33.97 15.16
C SER A 106 26.24 -33.06 13.92
N HIS A 107 25.26 -32.19 13.73
CA HIS A 107 25.28 -31.17 12.69
C HIS A 107 26.28 -30.06 13.06
N ASN A 108 26.85 -29.44 12.04
CA ASN A 108 27.53 -28.17 12.22
C ASN A 108 26.47 -27.06 12.38
N ILE A 109 26.72 -26.04 13.22
CA ILE A 109 25.75 -24.98 13.50
C ILE A 109 26.33 -23.63 13.09
N ALA A 110 25.66 -22.94 12.17
CA ALA A 110 26.07 -21.63 11.69
C ALA A 110 25.09 -20.55 12.14
N PHE A 111 25.52 -19.67 13.04
CA PHE A 111 24.71 -18.53 13.48
C PHE A 111 24.85 -17.38 12.48
N ILE A 112 23.76 -16.99 11.82
CA ILE A 112 23.73 -15.95 10.79
C ILE A 112 23.18 -14.67 11.38
N LEU A 113 24.06 -13.71 11.67
CA LEU A 113 23.74 -12.46 12.35
C LEU A 113 23.38 -11.35 11.36
N ALA A 114 22.24 -10.68 11.59
CA ALA A 114 21.85 -9.46 10.89
C ALA A 114 21.31 -8.41 11.88
N SER A 115 21.69 -7.16 11.65
CA SER A 115 21.41 -6.05 12.56
C SER A 115 21.29 -4.72 11.83
N ASP A 116 20.51 -3.82 12.40
CA ASP A 116 20.52 -2.39 12.03
C ASP A 116 21.67 -1.61 12.69
N ASP A 117 22.37 -2.21 13.65
CA ASP A 117 23.49 -1.65 14.40
C ASP A 117 24.72 -2.57 14.27
N GLN A 118 25.42 -2.42 13.15
CA GLN A 118 26.59 -3.21 12.77
C GLN A 118 27.74 -3.02 13.76
N VAL A 119 28.05 -1.77 14.11
CA VAL A 119 29.17 -1.44 15.00
C VAL A 119 29.00 -2.13 16.35
N TRP A 120 27.79 -2.10 16.92
CA TRP A 120 27.54 -2.79 18.19
C TRP A 120 27.67 -4.32 18.06
N CYS A 121 27.22 -4.89 16.94
CA CYS A 121 27.34 -6.33 16.71
C CYS A 121 28.81 -6.76 16.61
N GLU A 122 29.61 -6.06 15.81
CA GLU A 122 31.01 -6.41 15.58
C GLU A 122 31.88 -6.19 16.82
N THR A 123 31.67 -5.07 17.52
CA THR A 123 32.56 -4.68 18.63
C THR A 123 32.17 -5.24 19.99
N LYS A 124 30.91 -5.68 20.16
CA LYS A 124 30.40 -6.13 21.46
C LYS A 124 29.75 -7.50 21.42
N LEU A 125 28.89 -7.78 20.44
CA LEU A 125 28.12 -9.03 20.45
C LEU A 125 28.92 -10.21 19.90
N LEU A 126 29.59 -10.05 18.77
CA LEU A 126 30.32 -11.14 18.10
C LEU A 126 31.38 -11.78 19.01
N PRO A 127 32.25 -11.03 19.71
CA PRO A 127 33.25 -11.64 20.59
C PRO A 127 32.63 -12.52 21.68
N GLU A 128 31.52 -12.06 22.26
CA GLU A 128 30.81 -12.74 23.34
C GLU A 128 30.10 -14.01 22.87
N ILE A 129 29.51 -13.98 21.66
CA ILE A 129 28.93 -15.18 21.04
C ILE A 129 30.03 -16.17 20.64
N GLN A 130 31.15 -15.69 20.11
CA GLN A 130 32.29 -16.55 19.74
C GLN A 130 32.87 -17.26 20.96
N GLU A 131 33.06 -16.55 22.07
CA GLU A 131 33.49 -17.13 23.34
C GLU A 131 32.51 -18.21 23.84
N GLU A 132 31.20 -17.93 23.80
CA GLU A 132 30.17 -18.90 24.23
C GLU A 132 30.19 -20.17 23.36
N ILE A 133 30.32 -20.01 22.04
CA ILE A 133 30.44 -21.14 21.10
C ILE A 133 31.70 -21.96 21.39
N GLN A 134 32.84 -21.29 21.61
CA GLN A 134 34.11 -21.96 21.91
C GLN A 134 34.06 -22.72 23.24
N SER A 135 33.48 -22.10 24.28
CA SER A 135 33.31 -22.75 25.59
C SER A 135 32.44 -24.01 25.46
N PHE A 136 31.34 -23.92 24.73
CA PHE A 136 30.45 -25.06 24.51
C PHE A 136 31.14 -26.20 23.72
N GLY A 137 31.93 -25.85 22.70
CA GLY A 137 32.71 -26.83 21.92
C GLY A 137 33.72 -27.59 22.78
N ASN A 138 34.43 -26.88 23.66
CA ASN A 138 35.40 -27.48 24.59
C ASN A 138 34.74 -28.44 25.59
N GLU A 139 33.49 -28.17 26.00
CA GLU A 139 32.75 -29.02 26.95
C GLU A 139 32.21 -30.31 26.30
N THR A 140 31.80 -30.24 25.04
CA THR A 140 30.95 -31.29 24.44
C THR A 140 31.65 -32.14 23.38
N ASN A 141 32.70 -31.65 22.71
CA ASN A 141 33.28 -32.28 21.52
C ASN A 141 32.25 -32.59 20.41
N LEU A 142 31.10 -31.90 20.37
CA LEU A 142 29.97 -32.17 19.46
C LEU A 142 29.79 -31.06 18.43
N GLY A 143 30.06 -31.36 17.15
CA GLY A 143 29.75 -30.52 15.99
C GLY A 143 30.54 -29.21 15.91
N GLY A 144 30.89 -28.78 14.71
CA GLY A 144 31.53 -27.48 14.52
C GLY A 144 30.52 -26.35 14.53
N SER A 145 30.80 -25.27 15.27
CA SER A 145 29.90 -24.13 15.36
C SER A 145 30.66 -22.83 15.12
N SER A 146 30.08 -21.94 14.32
CA SER A 146 30.61 -20.59 14.06
C SER A 146 29.49 -19.56 13.96
N VAL A 147 29.83 -18.29 14.18
CA VAL A 147 28.94 -17.15 13.99
C VAL A 147 29.43 -16.26 12.85
N PHE A 148 28.51 -15.85 11.99
CA PHE A 148 28.78 -15.06 10.79
C PHE A 148 27.98 -13.77 10.84
N TYR A 149 28.67 -12.65 10.69
CA TYR A 149 28.04 -11.39 10.35
C TYR A 149 28.15 -11.16 8.84
N LEU A 150 27.14 -11.60 8.09
CA LEU A 150 27.13 -11.49 6.62
C LEU A 150 26.62 -10.14 6.12
N GLY A 151 26.59 -9.13 7.00
CA GLY A 151 25.93 -7.83 6.84
C GLY A 151 26.67 -6.82 5.97
N GLU A 152 27.36 -7.24 4.91
CA GLU A 152 27.87 -6.26 3.94
C GLU A 152 26.71 -5.62 3.16
N LYS A 153 26.51 -4.30 3.32
CA LYS A 153 25.94 -3.33 2.34
C LYS A 153 24.79 -3.79 1.40
N GLU A 154 23.87 -4.66 1.81
CA GLU A 154 22.70 -5.04 0.99
C GLU A 154 21.41 -4.43 1.53
N THR A 155 20.34 -4.57 0.75
CA THR A 155 19.03 -4.03 1.15
C THR A 155 18.42 -4.84 2.30
N PRO A 156 17.61 -4.22 3.19
CA PRO A 156 16.91 -4.92 4.26
C PRO A 156 16.03 -6.09 3.80
N VAL A 157 15.66 -6.15 2.51
CA VAL A 157 14.92 -7.28 1.94
C VAL A 157 15.79 -8.52 1.84
N VAL A 158 17.06 -8.38 1.44
CA VAL A 158 17.98 -9.52 1.29
C VAL A 158 18.26 -10.16 2.65
N ASP A 159 18.54 -9.35 3.67
CA ASP A 159 18.74 -9.83 5.04
C ASP A 159 17.49 -10.56 5.56
N LEU A 160 16.28 -10.04 5.24
CA LEU A 160 15.03 -10.65 5.69
C LEU A 160 14.86 -12.05 5.06
N VAL A 161 15.15 -12.18 3.77
CA VAL A 161 15.07 -13.45 3.04
C VAL A 161 16.14 -14.42 3.53
N MET A 162 17.36 -13.95 3.80
CA MET A 162 18.45 -14.75 4.35
C MET A 162 18.08 -15.32 5.73
N LEU A 163 17.62 -14.49 6.66
CA LEU A 163 17.17 -14.95 7.98
C LEU A 163 15.98 -15.92 7.87
N SER A 164 15.05 -15.64 6.95
CA SER A 164 13.87 -16.50 6.72
C SER A 164 14.21 -17.85 6.08
N SER A 165 15.39 -17.98 5.47
CA SER A 165 15.89 -19.20 4.84
C SER A 165 16.67 -20.10 5.82
N CYS A 166 16.85 -19.65 7.06
CA CYS A 166 17.52 -20.43 8.11
C CYS A 166 16.61 -21.53 8.67
N ASN A 167 17.18 -22.48 9.43
CA ASN A 167 16.47 -23.59 10.06
C ASN A 167 15.84 -23.20 11.40
N HIS A 168 16.51 -22.33 12.16
CA HIS A 168 16.10 -21.84 13.48
C HIS A 168 16.27 -20.33 13.58
N SER A 169 15.72 -19.70 14.61
CA SER A 169 15.91 -18.26 14.82
C SER A 169 16.07 -17.85 16.28
N ILE A 170 16.81 -16.76 16.48
CA ILE A 170 16.96 -16.01 17.72
C ILE A 170 16.65 -14.56 17.36
N ILE A 171 15.63 -13.99 17.99
CA ILE A 171 15.16 -12.65 17.61
C ILE A 171 15.04 -11.75 18.83
N SER A 172 15.44 -10.50 18.66
CA SER A 172 14.94 -9.39 19.49
C SER A 172 13.48 -9.09 19.16
N TYR A 173 12.81 -8.36 20.05
CA TYR A 173 11.43 -7.94 19.80
C TYR A 173 11.36 -6.95 18.62
N GLY A 174 10.47 -7.21 17.67
CA GLY A 174 10.19 -6.33 16.55
C GLY A 174 9.53 -7.07 15.38
N THR A 175 8.81 -6.32 14.53
CA THR A 175 8.12 -6.89 13.36
C THR A 175 9.07 -7.54 12.36
N TYR A 176 10.30 -7.02 12.23
CA TYR A 176 11.28 -7.58 11.31
C TYR A 176 11.74 -8.99 11.72
N GLY A 177 12.20 -9.14 12.96
CA GLY A 177 12.60 -10.45 13.49
C GLY A 177 11.43 -11.42 13.60
N LEU A 178 10.24 -10.93 13.97
CA LEU A 178 9.06 -11.79 14.03
C LEU A 178 8.67 -12.34 12.65
N TRP A 179 8.75 -11.54 11.59
CA TRP A 179 8.49 -12.03 10.24
C TRP A 179 9.49 -13.11 9.83
N SER A 180 10.79 -12.89 10.06
CA SER A 180 11.79 -13.92 9.73
C SER A 180 11.56 -15.21 10.51
N ALA A 181 11.26 -15.11 11.81
CA ALA A 181 10.98 -16.27 12.65
C ALA A 181 9.73 -17.04 12.22
N LEU A 182 8.65 -16.35 11.81
CA LEU A 182 7.44 -16.99 11.28
C LEU A 182 7.72 -17.81 10.02
N MET A 183 8.67 -17.37 9.19
CA MET A 183 9.01 -18.03 7.93
C MET A 183 9.95 -19.24 8.12
N VAL A 184 10.70 -19.25 9.22
CA VAL A 184 11.54 -20.39 9.64
C VAL A 184 10.67 -21.57 10.12
N ASN A 185 11.11 -22.82 9.90
CA ASN A 185 10.37 -24.05 10.24
C ASN A 185 10.82 -24.72 11.56
N GLY A 186 11.78 -24.14 12.29
CA GLY A 186 12.31 -24.70 13.52
C GLY A 186 12.12 -23.80 14.75
N TRP A 187 12.85 -24.14 15.81
CA TRP A 187 12.87 -23.40 17.07
C TRP A 187 13.18 -21.92 16.90
N THR A 188 12.44 -21.10 17.65
CA THR A 188 12.63 -19.66 17.74
C THR A 188 12.79 -19.25 19.20
N VAL A 189 13.90 -18.60 19.53
CA VAL A 189 14.11 -17.94 20.83
C VAL A 189 13.76 -16.46 20.68
N VAL A 190 12.85 -15.96 21.52
CA VAL A 190 12.35 -14.58 21.45
C VAL A 190 12.73 -13.85 22.74
N TYR A 191 13.18 -12.60 22.60
CA TYR A 191 13.38 -11.73 23.75
C TYR A 191 12.03 -11.36 24.38
N ASP A 192 11.80 -11.81 25.61
CA ASP A 192 10.59 -11.51 26.37
C ASP A 192 10.63 -10.08 26.92
N ILE A 193 9.97 -9.18 26.21
CA ILE A 193 9.82 -7.78 26.61
C ILE A 193 8.81 -7.59 27.77
N LEU A 194 7.91 -8.56 27.98
CA LEU A 194 6.88 -8.48 29.00
C LEU A 194 7.46 -8.69 30.41
N LEU A 195 8.48 -9.53 30.56
CA LEU A 195 9.21 -9.64 31.84
C LEU A 195 9.80 -8.30 32.31
N THR A 196 10.24 -7.46 31.38
CA THR A 196 10.72 -6.10 31.66
C THR A 196 9.57 -5.16 32.06
N LEU A 197 8.37 -5.33 31.49
CA LEU A 197 7.18 -4.55 31.79
C LEU A 197 6.46 -4.97 33.08
N VAL A 198 6.52 -6.26 33.47
CA VAL A 198 5.91 -6.77 34.72
C VAL A 198 6.57 -6.14 35.96
N LYS A 199 7.87 -5.82 35.92
CA LYS A 199 8.54 -5.05 36.98
C LYS A 199 7.99 -3.62 37.11
N ILE A 200 7.48 -3.04 36.01
CA ILE A 200 6.93 -1.66 35.96
C ILE A 200 5.44 -1.65 36.33
N LYS A 201 4.69 -2.70 35.97
CA LYS A 201 3.25 -2.82 36.26
C LYS A 201 2.90 -3.03 37.75
N ARG A 202 3.86 -3.41 38.61
CA ARG A 202 3.61 -3.52 40.07
C ARG A 202 3.43 -2.16 40.78
N GLN A 203 3.51 -1.03 40.06
CA GLN A 203 3.44 0.30 40.67
C GLN A 203 2.29 1.20 40.23
N ASN A 204 1.45 0.81 39.26
CA ASN A 204 0.33 1.67 38.87
C ASN A 204 -0.92 0.87 38.51
N GLU A 205 -1.96 1.11 39.30
CA GLU A 205 -3.30 0.57 39.18
C GLU A 205 -4.00 0.92 37.86
N ILE A 206 -5.04 0.12 37.63
CA ILE A 206 -6.08 0.13 36.60
C ILE A 206 -6.42 1.53 36.10
N ASN A 207 -6.37 1.74 34.77
CA ASN A 207 -7.02 2.87 34.13
C ASN A 207 -7.78 2.42 32.87
N THR A 208 -9.10 2.32 33.05
CA THR A 208 -10.14 2.23 32.03
C THR A 208 -10.10 3.49 31.15
N ILE A 209 -10.21 3.33 29.82
CA ILE A 209 -10.23 4.46 28.87
C ILE A 209 -11.69 4.71 28.44
N PHE A 210 -12.19 5.92 28.71
CA PHE A 210 -13.42 6.45 28.12
C PHE A 210 -13.16 6.90 26.68
N LEU A 211 -14.08 6.57 25.76
CA LEU A 211 -14.06 7.04 24.37
C LEU A 211 -15.09 8.15 24.21
N HIS A 212 -14.64 9.34 23.79
CA HIS A 212 -15.48 10.36 23.18
C HIS A 212 -14.79 10.82 21.89
N GLU A 213 -15.49 10.77 20.76
CA GLU A 213 -15.40 11.75 19.66
C GLU A 213 -16.41 11.41 18.55
N ASP A 214 -17.23 12.39 18.19
CA ASP A 214 -18.10 12.37 17.03
C ASP A 214 -17.27 12.51 15.75
N LYS A 215 -17.07 11.39 15.05
CA LYS A 215 -16.70 11.33 13.63
C LYS A 215 -17.54 10.27 12.93
N PRO A 216 -17.89 10.47 11.64
CA PRO A 216 -18.84 9.61 10.93
C PRO A 216 -18.41 8.16 11.05
N THR A 217 -19.30 7.36 11.63
CA THR A 217 -19.03 5.98 12.01
C THR A 217 -18.69 5.15 10.78
N CYS A 218 -17.48 4.60 10.75
CA CYS A 218 -17.15 3.46 9.91
C CYS A 218 -18.22 2.36 10.15
N PRO A 219 -18.76 1.68 9.13
CA PRO A 219 -19.74 0.63 9.32
C PRO A 219 -19.22 -0.37 10.36
N LYS A 220 -20.06 -0.69 11.37
CA LYS A 220 -19.76 -1.73 12.36
C LYS A 220 -19.52 -3.04 11.60
N GLY A 221 -18.29 -3.55 11.63
CA GLY A 221 -17.91 -4.81 10.93
C GLY A 221 -16.73 -4.71 9.98
N VAL A 222 -16.18 -3.53 9.71
CA VAL A 222 -14.99 -3.39 8.84
C VAL A 222 -13.70 -3.26 9.67
N VAL A 223 -12.69 -4.07 9.33
CA VAL A 223 -11.30 -3.94 9.81
C VAL A 223 -10.49 -3.28 8.71
N THR A 224 -9.84 -2.16 9.01
CA THR A 224 -9.01 -1.41 8.09
C THR A 224 -7.58 -1.38 8.60
N VAL A 225 -6.60 -1.51 7.71
CA VAL A 225 -5.18 -1.29 8.01
C VAL A 225 -4.76 0.13 7.63
N ILE A 226 -3.75 0.65 8.30
CA ILE A 226 -3.21 1.99 8.05
C ILE A 226 -1.86 1.79 7.37
N ASP A 227 -1.68 2.14 6.09
CA ASP A 227 -0.35 1.98 5.46
C ASP A 227 0.70 2.87 6.14
N GLY A 228 1.51 2.27 7.02
CA GLY A 228 2.50 2.98 7.81
C GLY A 228 3.75 2.16 8.12
N GLY A 229 4.84 2.86 8.41
CA GLY A 229 6.08 2.25 8.90
C GLY A 229 6.96 1.63 7.81
N ARG A 230 7.90 0.78 8.24
CA ARG A 230 8.87 0.10 7.34
C ARG A 230 8.29 -1.21 6.80
N LEU A 231 9.02 -1.84 5.88
CA LEU A 231 8.66 -3.09 5.19
C LEU A 231 7.83 -4.07 6.03
N CYS A 232 8.35 -4.53 7.17
CA CYS A 232 7.69 -5.57 7.96
C CYS A 232 6.43 -5.08 8.70
N ASN A 233 6.28 -3.79 8.97
CA ASN A 233 5.02 -3.26 9.50
C ASN A 233 3.90 -3.40 8.46
N LYS A 234 4.19 -3.01 7.21
CA LYS A 234 3.26 -3.14 6.09
C LYS A 234 2.88 -4.59 5.81
N ILE A 235 3.86 -5.50 5.88
CA ILE A 235 3.62 -6.94 5.73
C ILE A 235 2.66 -7.43 6.82
N PHE A 236 2.89 -7.10 8.09
CA PHE A 236 2.04 -7.56 9.19
C PHE A 236 0.63 -6.99 9.14
N GLU A 237 0.46 -5.76 8.67
CA GLU A 237 -0.86 -5.19 8.44
C GLU A 237 -1.63 -5.99 7.39
N TYR A 238 -1.02 -6.20 6.22
CA TYR A 238 -1.64 -7.00 5.16
C TYR A 238 -1.98 -8.42 5.64
N VAL A 239 -1.01 -9.08 6.29
CA VAL A 239 -1.16 -10.46 6.76
C VAL A 239 -2.19 -10.57 7.88
N SER A 240 -2.33 -9.55 8.73
CA SER A 240 -3.39 -9.51 9.75
C SER A 240 -4.79 -9.46 9.10
N VAL A 241 -4.96 -8.67 8.03
CA VAL A 241 -6.23 -8.62 7.29
C VAL A 241 -6.49 -9.94 6.56
N TRP A 242 -5.46 -10.49 5.91
CA TRP A 242 -5.54 -11.80 5.25
C TRP A 242 -5.92 -12.91 6.24
N ALA A 243 -5.30 -12.94 7.43
CA ALA A 243 -5.59 -13.93 8.45
C ALA A 243 -7.02 -13.81 8.98
N LEU A 244 -7.48 -12.58 9.26
CA LEU A 244 -8.88 -12.34 9.65
C LEU A 244 -9.87 -12.74 8.55
N SER A 245 -9.56 -12.42 7.30
CA SER A 245 -10.37 -12.82 6.14
C SER A 245 -10.54 -14.34 6.08
N ARG A 246 -9.45 -15.10 6.25
CA ARG A 246 -9.48 -16.56 6.27
C ARG A 246 -10.23 -17.11 7.49
N SER A 247 -9.93 -16.62 8.69
CA SER A 247 -10.50 -17.12 9.94
C SER A 247 -12.01 -16.88 10.06
N TYR A 248 -12.53 -15.82 9.45
CA TYR A 248 -13.95 -15.45 9.53
C TYR A 248 -14.71 -15.62 8.21
N GLY A 249 -14.07 -16.16 7.16
CA GLY A 249 -14.70 -16.30 5.84
C GLY A 249 -15.11 -14.96 5.20
N LEU A 250 -14.40 -13.87 5.52
CA LEU A 250 -14.69 -12.53 5.03
C LEU A 250 -13.90 -12.24 3.75
N VAL A 251 -14.44 -11.42 2.85
CA VAL A 251 -13.72 -10.98 1.64
C VAL A 251 -12.96 -9.69 1.97
N PRO A 252 -11.63 -9.62 1.73
CA PRO A 252 -10.89 -8.39 1.93
C PRO A 252 -11.35 -7.34 0.91
N TYR A 253 -11.75 -6.17 1.40
CA TYR A 253 -12.16 -5.04 0.56
C TYR A 253 -10.97 -4.12 0.31
N VAL A 254 -10.54 -4.02 -0.95
CA VAL A 254 -9.60 -2.97 -1.40
C VAL A 254 -10.44 -1.85 -2.01
N PRO A 255 -10.44 -0.63 -1.43
CA PRO A 255 -11.25 0.47 -1.95
C PRO A 255 -10.91 0.75 -3.42
N THR A 256 -11.93 0.67 -4.28
CA THR A 256 -11.79 1.00 -5.70
C THR A 256 -12.32 2.41 -5.93
N LEU A 257 -11.49 3.27 -6.53
CA LEU A 257 -11.90 4.60 -6.98
C LEU A 257 -12.51 4.47 -8.37
N PHE A 258 -13.75 4.93 -8.51
CA PHE A 258 -14.44 4.96 -9.78
C PHE A 258 -14.28 6.33 -10.45
N VAL A 259 -13.86 6.33 -11.71
CA VAL A 259 -13.77 7.52 -12.56
C VAL A 259 -14.80 7.40 -13.67
N GLY A 260 -15.84 8.22 -13.62
CA GLY A 260 -16.88 8.28 -14.65
C GLY A 260 -16.40 9.03 -15.88
N VAL A 261 -16.47 8.41 -17.06
CA VAL A 261 -16.06 8.99 -18.34
C VAL A 261 -17.30 9.18 -19.21
N HIS A 262 -17.75 10.42 -19.33
CA HIS A 262 -18.86 10.77 -20.21
C HIS A 262 -18.37 11.16 -21.60
N VAL A 263 -18.83 10.42 -22.61
CA VAL A 263 -18.49 10.63 -24.01
C VAL A 263 -19.74 11.09 -24.76
N ARG A 264 -19.80 12.37 -25.14
CA ARG A 264 -20.91 12.93 -25.92
C ARG A 264 -20.49 13.16 -27.36
N ARG A 265 -21.13 12.46 -28.30
CA ARG A 265 -20.73 12.49 -29.71
C ARG A 265 -21.88 12.52 -30.70
N ALA A 266 -22.80 11.55 -30.69
CA ALA A 266 -23.72 11.22 -31.79
C ALA A 266 -24.28 12.43 -32.60
N ASP A 267 -25.45 12.94 -32.26
CA ASP A 267 -26.04 14.16 -32.83
C ASP A 267 -25.24 15.42 -32.45
N TYR A 268 -24.48 15.37 -31.36
CA TYR A 268 -23.69 16.50 -30.87
C TYR A 268 -22.60 16.96 -31.83
N ILE A 269 -21.95 16.04 -32.54
CA ILE A 269 -20.94 16.39 -33.56
C ILE A 269 -21.59 17.18 -34.70
N GLY A 270 -22.79 16.77 -35.13
CA GLY A 270 -23.58 17.51 -36.11
C GLY A 270 -23.95 18.90 -35.61
N TYR A 271 -24.44 18.98 -34.35
CA TYR A 271 -24.75 20.24 -33.69
C TYR A 271 -23.53 21.18 -33.62
N LEU A 272 -22.36 20.68 -33.18
CA LEU A 272 -21.12 21.46 -33.13
C LEU A 272 -20.70 21.98 -34.51
N ARG A 273 -20.76 21.14 -35.55
CA ARG A 273 -20.42 21.52 -36.92
C ARG A 273 -21.34 22.60 -37.48
N SER A 274 -22.66 22.45 -37.31
CA SER A 274 -23.65 23.47 -37.69
C SER A 274 -23.39 24.81 -36.99
N GLY A 275 -22.78 24.71 -35.82
CA GLY A 275 -22.37 25.80 -34.97
C GLY A 275 -20.95 26.28 -35.15
N GLY A 276 -20.24 25.98 -36.24
CA GLY A 276 -18.89 26.48 -36.49
C GLY A 276 -17.79 25.96 -35.56
N VAL A 277 -18.08 24.97 -34.72
CA VAL A 277 -17.08 24.28 -33.88
C VAL A 277 -16.59 23.04 -34.64
N THR A 278 -15.31 23.03 -34.98
CA THR A 278 -14.73 22.02 -35.89
C THR A 278 -14.26 20.75 -35.18
N THR A 279 -14.18 20.75 -33.85
CA THR A 279 -13.56 19.67 -33.07
C THR A 279 -14.36 19.38 -31.80
N ALA A 280 -14.87 18.15 -31.71
CA ALA A 280 -15.39 17.58 -30.47
C ALA A 280 -14.23 17.01 -29.62
N ALA A 281 -14.54 16.57 -28.39
CA ALA A 281 -13.60 15.81 -27.58
C ALA A 281 -13.06 14.61 -28.37
N ASP A 282 -11.76 14.64 -28.64
CA ASP A 282 -11.06 13.66 -29.45
C ASP A 282 -10.32 12.64 -28.58
N ILE A 283 -9.67 11.68 -29.22
CA ILE A 283 -8.96 10.61 -28.52
C ILE A 283 -7.81 11.13 -27.66
N ASN A 284 -7.13 12.19 -28.09
CA ASN A 284 -5.99 12.76 -27.38
C ASN A 284 -6.45 13.41 -26.08
N TYR A 285 -7.59 14.09 -26.09
CA TYR A 285 -8.20 14.62 -24.87
C TYR A 285 -8.43 13.51 -23.83
N TYR A 286 -9.12 12.41 -24.21
CA TYR A 286 -9.42 11.35 -23.24
C TYR A 286 -8.15 10.66 -22.73
N ARG A 287 -7.15 10.45 -23.59
CA ARG A 287 -5.85 9.91 -23.16
C ARG A 287 -5.17 10.79 -22.12
N HIS A 288 -5.07 12.10 -22.39
CA HIS A 288 -4.48 13.04 -21.46
C HIS A 288 -5.28 13.15 -20.15
N ALA A 289 -6.62 13.13 -20.22
CA ALA A 289 -7.48 13.18 -19.06
C ALA A 289 -7.33 11.93 -18.17
N VAL A 290 -7.27 10.74 -18.76
CA VAL A 290 -7.01 9.48 -18.05
C VAL A 290 -5.62 9.50 -17.41
N ALA A 291 -4.59 9.89 -18.17
CA ALA A 291 -3.22 9.99 -17.64
C ALA A 291 -3.12 11.00 -16.49
N TRP A 292 -3.84 12.12 -16.57
CA TRP A 292 -3.93 13.10 -15.49
C TRP A 292 -4.61 12.53 -14.25
N MET A 293 -5.77 11.88 -14.41
CA MET A 293 -6.48 11.25 -13.29
C MET A 293 -5.63 10.18 -12.61
N LEU A 294 -4.98 9.32 -13.39
CA LEU A 294 -4.06 8.32 -12.86
C LEU A 294 -2.96 8.99 -12.03
N ARG A 295 -2.24 9.98 -12.57
CA ARG A 295 -1.20 10.70 -11.81
C ARG A 295 -1.73 11.34 -10.53
N LYS A 296 -2.88 12.01 -10.60
CA LYS A 296 -3.46 12.73 -9.46
C LYS A 296 -3.89 11.78 -8.34
N LEU A 297 -4.50 10.66 -8.70
CA LEU A 297 -5.03 9.69 -7.75
C LEU A 297 -3.95 8.75 -7.20
N THR A 298 -2.77 8.71 -7.82
CA THR A 298 -1.65 7.87 -7.40
C THR A 298 -0.44 8.66 -6.89
N SER A 299 -0.52 10.00 -6.84
CA SER A 299 0.59 10.84 -6.38
C SER A 299 0.86 10.73 -4.89
N ASP A 300 -0.13 10.32 -4.09
CA ASP A 300 0.05 10.06 -2.67
C ASP A 300 0.42 8.59 -2.45
N SER A 301 1.70 8.36 -2.12
CA SER A 301 2.31 7.03 -1.96
C SER A 301 1.65 6.16 -0.89
N ALA A 302 0.83 6.73 0.00
CA ALA A 302 0.07 5.99 1.01
C ALA A 302 -1.25 5.37 0.48
N SER A 303 -1.62 5.64 -0.78
CA SER A 303 -2.96 5.40 -1.28
C SER A 303 -2.97 4.57 -2.58
N SER A 304 -2.56 3.31 -2.47
CA SER A 304 -2.66 2.34 -3.58
C SER A 304 -4.11 1.89 -3.80
N HIS A 305 -4.90 2.76 -4.41
CA HIS A 305 -6.28 2.44 -4.80
C HIS A 305 -6.31 1.67 -6.11
N ASN A 306 -7.22 0.70 -6.22
CA ASN A 306 -7.64 0.21 -7.53
C ASN A 306 -8.42 1.34 -8.21
N ILE A 307 -8.15 1.60 -9.49
CA ILE A 307 -8.87 2.65 -10.24
C ILE A 307 -9.67 2.00 -11.35
N ALA A 308 -10.98 2.24 -11.37
CA ALA A 308 -11.89 1.75 -12.39
C ALA A 308 -12.48 2.89 -13.20
N PHE A 309 -12.28 2.87 -14.52
CA PHE A 309 -12.91 3.84 -15.42
C PHE A 309 -14.24 3.30 -15.93
N ILE A 310 -15.34 4.02 -15.65
CA ILE A 310 -16.69 3.68 -16.12
C ILE A 310 -17.04 4.60 -17.28
N ILE A 311 -17.17 4.06 -18.48
CA ILE A 311 -17.46 4.85 -19.68
C ILE A 311 -18.94 4.75 -20.04
N ALA A 312 -19.61 5.89 -20.18
CA ALA A 312 -20.97 6.01 -20.73
C ALA A 312 -20.97 6.94 -21.96
N SER A 313 -21.65 6.52 -23.02
CA SER A 313 -21.59 7.18 -24.33
C SER A 313 -22.87 6.98 -25.13
N ASP A 314 -23.22 7.99 -25.92
CA ASP A 314 -24.25 7.93 -26.96
C ASP A 314 -23.71 7.43 -28.32
N ASP A 315 -22.41 7.19 -28.42
CA ASP A 315 -21.70 6.67 -29.60
C ASP A 315 -20.88 5.45 -29.18
N ASP A 316 -21.57 4.30 -29.09
CA ASP A 316 -20.99 3.06 -28.58
C ASP A 316 -19.95 2.46 -29.53
N VAL A 317 -20.22 2.56 -30.83
CA VAL A 317 -19.33 2.09 -31.89
C VAL A 317 -17.98 2.81 -31.81
N TRP A 318 -17.98 4.14 -31.64
CA TRP A 318 -16.73 4.89 -31.51
C TRP A 318 -16.00 4.56 -30.22
N CYS A 319 -16.70 4.44 -29.09
CA CYS A 319 -16.08 4.07 -27.83
C CYS A 319 -15.41 2.69 -27.90
N LYS A 320 -16.09 1.67 -28.45
CA LYS A 320 -15.54 0.32 -28.58
C LYS A 320 -14.34 0.27 -29.52
N LYS A 321 -14.43 0.92 -30.67
CA LYS A 321 -13.41 0.80 -31.74
C LYS A 321 -12.23 1.74 -31.56
N LYS A 322 -12.40 2.91 -30.94
CA LYS A 322 -11.37 3.95 -30.86
C LYS A 322 -10.97 4.31 -29.43
N LEU A 323 -11.94 4.51 -28.54
CA LEU A 323 -11.63 4.97 -27.18
C LEU A 323 -11.02 3.88 -26.30
N LEU A 324 -11.67 2.72 -26.21
CA LEU A 324 -11.27 1.64 -25.31
C LEU A 324 -9.84 1.13 -25.56
N PRO A 325 -9.38 0.88 -26.79
CA PRO A 325 -8.02 0.43 -27.04
C PRO A 325 -6.97 1.43 -26.54
N GLU A 326 -7.20 2.72 -26.76
CA GLU A 326 -6.26 3.78 -26.38
C GLU A 326 -6.23 4.02 -24.87
N ILE A 327 -7.39 4.01 -24.20
CA ILE A 327 -7.43 4.10 -22.73
C ILE A 327 -6.75 2.90 -22.08
N LYS A 328 -7.00 1.68 -22.58
CA LYS A 328 -6.32 0.47 -22.08
C LYS A 328 -4.81 0.55 -22.26
N LYS A 329 -4.35 1.05 -23.42
CA LYS A 329 -2.93 1.29 -23.69
C LYS A 329 -2.33 2.29 -22.71
N GLU A 330 -3.00 3.42 -22.49
CA GLU A 330 -2.55 4.47 -21.56
C GLU A 330 -2.43 3.93 -20.13
N ILE A 331 -3.43 3.18 -19.66
CA ILE A 331 -3.42 2.52 -18.34
C ILE A 331 -2.27 1.51 -18.23
N SER A 332 -2.04 0.70 -19.27
CA SER A 332 -0.94 -0.27 -19.27
C SER A 332 0.43 0.41 -19.23
N LEU A 333 0.63 1.49 -19.99
CA LEU A 333 1.86 2.28 -19.95
C LEU A 333 2.09 2.88 -18.57
N PHE A 334 1.04 3.41 -17.95
CA PHE A 334 1.10 3.99 -16.62
C PHE A 334 1.37 2.94 -15.52
N GLY A 335 0.71 1.77 -15.59
CA GLY A 335 0.92 0.66 -14.66
C GLY A 335 2.30 0.00 -14.75
N ASN A 336 3.00 0.11 -15.88
CA ASN A 336 4.40 -0.30 -15.99
C ASN A 336 5.35 0.70 -15.28
N GLN A 337 4.96 1.97 -15.17
CA GLN A 337 5.76 3.02 -14.53
C GLN A 337 5.52 3.11 -13.02
N ILE A 338 4.31 2.77 -12.58
CA ILE A 338 3.89 2.80 -11.17
C ILE A 338 3.27 1.44 -10.87
N LYS A 339 3.80 0.69 -9.89
CA LYS A 339 3.30 -0.65 -9.47
C LYS A 339 1.87 -0.57 -8.92
N LEU A 340 0.89 -0.31 -9.78
CA LEU A 340 -0.50 -0.16 -9.42
C LEU A 340 -1.17 -1.51 -9.17
N GLY A 341 -1.98 -1.58 -8.11
CA GLY A 341 -2.98 -2.62 -7.95
C GLY A 341 -4.12 -2.36 -8.94
N GLY A 342 -4.31 -3.29 -9.88
CA GLY A 342 -5.55 -3.47 -10.65
C GLY A 342 -6.29 -2.22 -11.15
N SER A 343 -5.75 -1.50 -12.15
CA SER A 343 -6.54 -0.54 -12.91
C SER A 343 -7.38 -1.25 -13.99
N SER A 344 -8.70 -1.07 -13.96
CA SER A 344 -9.63 -1.73 -14.90
C SER A 344 -10.45 -0.72 -15.69
N VAL A 345 -10.79 -1.05 -16.93
CA VAL A 345 -11.71 -0.25 -17.76
C VAL A 345 -13.01 -1.00 -17.91
N LEU A 346 -14.08 -0.46 -17.33
CA LEU A 346 -15.43 -0.97 -17.49
C LEU A 346 -16.19 -0.09 -18.49
N TYR A 347 -16.66 -0.70 -19.57
CA TYR A 347 -17.47 -0.04 -20.57
C TYR A 347 -18.93 -0.44 -20.41
N LEU A 348 -19.78 0.51 -20.05
CA LEU A 348 -21.23 0.31 -19.98
C LEU A 348 -21.84 0.88 -21.28
N GLY A 349 -21.83 0.08 -22.34
CA GLY A 349 -22.48 0.45 -23.61
C GLY A 349 -23.15 -0.74 -24.28
N ILE A 350 -24.04 -1.33 -23.50
CA ILE A 350 -25.19 -2.13 -23.96
C ILE A 350 -26.40 -1.28 -23.59
N LYS A 351 -27.47 -1.29 -24.39
CA LYS A 351 -28.75 -0.54 -24.22
C LYS A 351 -29.15 -0.25 -22.75
N THR A 352 -28.48 0.70 -22.13
CA THR A 352 -28.83 1.28 -20.84
C THR A 352 -29.64 2.52 -21.15
N THR A 353 -30.50 2.91 -20.21
CA THR A 353 -31.23 4.16 -20.37
C THR A 353 -30.31 5.32 -19.97
N PRO A 354 -30.48 6.52 -20.55
CA PRO A 354 -29.74 7.70 -20.11
C PRO A 354 -29.87 7.99 -18.61
N VAL A 355 -30.95 7.54 -17.96
CA VAL A 355 -31.14 7.67 -16.52
C VAL A 355 -30.15 6.78 -15.75
N VAL A 356 -29.97 5.52 -16.19
CA VAL A 356 -29.03 4.58 -15.55
C VAL A 356 -27.59 5.06 -15.70
N ASP A 357 -27.22 5.51 -16.91
CA ASP A 357 -25.89 6.06 -17.16
C ASP A 357 -25.60 7.28 -16.28
N LEU A 358 -26.60 8.13 -16.04
CA LEU A 358 -26.46 9.33 -15.22
C LEU A 358 -26.21 8.95 -13.76
N VAL A 359 -27.02 8.03 -13.22
CA VAL A 359 -26.86 7.53 -11.84
C VAL A 359 -25.49 6.88 -11.64
N MET A 360 -25.03 6.08 -12.60
CA MET A 360 -23.71 5.43 -12.52
C MET A 360 -22.57 6.44 -12.53
N LEU A 361 -22.59 7.41 -13.46
CA LEU A 361 -21.58 8.46 -13.52
C LEU A 361 -21.61 9.37 -12.28
N SER A 362 -22.79 9.69 -11.77
CA SER A 362 -22.97 10.45 -10.52
C SER A 362 -22.52 9.72 -9.26
N SER A 363 -22.47 8.38 -9.31
CA SER A 363 -21.99 7.55 -8.19
C SER A 363 -20.48 7.31 -8.22
N CYS A 364 -19.78 7.78 -9.26
CA CYS A 364 -18.33 7.71 -9.34
C CYS A 364 -17.66 8.69 -8.38
N ASN A 365 -16.41 8.43 -8.00
CA ASN A 365 -15.63 9.34 -7.14
C ASN A 365 -15.11 10.55 -7.92
N HIS A 366 -14.74 10.36 -9.20
CA HIS A 366 -14.17 11.40 -10.06
C HIS A 366 -14.79 11.35 -11.45
N SER A 367 -14.58 12.39 -12.25
CA SER A 367 -15.22 12.53 -13.56
C SER A 367 -14.27 13.01 -14.67
N ILE A 368 -14.43 12.47 -15.87
CA ILE A 368 -13.88 12.96 -17.12
C ILE A 368 -15.06 13.20 -18.05
N ILE A 369 -15.27 14.43 -18.51
CA ILE A 369 -16.48 14.77 -19.27
C ILE A 369 -16.17 15.53 -20.55
N ALA A 370 -16.79 15.09 -21.64
CA ALA A 370 -17.07 15.98 -22.75
C ALA A 370 -18.04 17.09 -22.32
N TYR A 371 -17.93 18.26 -22.92
CA TYR A 371 -18.82 19.38 -22.62
C TYR A 371 -20.27 19.06 -22.99
N GLY A 372 -21.19 19.23 -22.04
CA GLY A 372 -22.63 19.05 -22.20
C GLY A 372 -23.35 19.04 -20.86
N THR A 373 -24.64 19.39 -20.84
CA THR A 373 -25.45 19.46 -19.61
C THR A 373 -25.43 18.14 -18.83
N TYR A 374 -25.57 17.03 -19.54
CA TYR A 374 -25.55 15.68 -18.97
C TYR A 374 -24.26 15.39 -18.19
N GLY A 375 -23.09 15.61 -18.81
CA GLY A 375 -21.79 15.36 -18.17
C GLY A 375 -21.51 16.33 -17.03
N VAL A 376 -21.93 17.59 -17.15
CA VAL A 376 -21.79 18.57 -16.07
C VAL A 376 -22.62 18.15 -14.85
N TRP A 377 -23.87 17.73 -15.05
CA TRP A 377 -24.72 17.23 -13.96
C TRP A 377 -24.16 15.96 -13.32
N SER A 378 -23.68 15.01 -14.12
CA SER A 378 -23.09 13.79 -13.59
C SER A 378 -21.86 14.09 -12.72
N ALA A 379 -20.97 14.96 -13.21
CA ALA A 379 -19.75 15.33 -12.51
C ALA A 379 -20.00 16.16 -11.25
N LEU A 380 -20.98 17.06 -11.29
CA LEU A 380 -21.39 17.85 -10.13
C LEU A 380 -21.87 16.93 -8.99
N MET A 381 -22.69 15.92 -9.30
CA MET A 381 -23.20 14.97 -8.32
C MET A 381 -22.12 14.01 -7.79
N ALA A 382 -21.15 13.64 -8.64
CA ALA A 382 -19.98 12.85 -8.23
C ALA A 382 -19.10 13.58 -7.21
N ASN A 383 -19.12 14.92 -7.22
CA ASN A 383 -18.48 15.80 -6.23
C ASN A 383 -17.00 15.48 -5.96
N GLY A 384 -16.24 15.19 -7.02
CA GLY A 384 -14.78 15.02 -6.95
C GLY A 384 -14.06 15.69 -8.10
N TRP A 385 -12.77 15.38 -8.25
CA TRP A 385 -11.97 15.86 -9.37
C TRP A 385 -12.65 15.64 -10.71
N THR A 386 -12.75 16.70 -11.50
CA THR A 386 -13.37 16.67 -12.82
C THR A 386 -12.43 17.22 -13.87
N VAL A 387 -12.13 16.41 -14.89
CA VAL A 387 -11.41 16.86 -16.10
C VAL A 387 -12.44 17.13 -17.20
N VAL A 388 -12.49 18.36 -17.68
CA VAL A 388 -13.46 18.83 -18.68
C VAL A 388 -12.74 19.17 -19.98
N TYR A 389 -13.35 18.83 -21.12
CA TYR A 389 -12.86 19.26 -22.43
C TYR A 389 -12.98 20.78 -22.62
N ASP A 390 -11.86 21.46 -22.85
CA ASP A 390 -11.82 22.89 -23.16
C ASP A 390 -12.21 23.15 -24.63
N MET A 391 -13.43 23.63 -24.81
CA MET A 391 -13.88 24.15 -26.10
C MET A 391 -13.30 25.55 -26.31
N ALA A 392 -12.02 25.62 -26.69
CA ALA A 392 -11.38 26.90 -27.04
C ALA A 392 -11.98 27.44 -28.36
N VAL A 393 -13.02 28.26 -28.28
CA VAL A 393 -13.68 28.83 -29.46
C VAL A 393 -13.10 30.22 -29.77
N LYS A 394 -12.19 30.28 -30.75
CA LYS A 394 -11.53 31.55 -31.17
C LYS A 394 -12.50 32.60 -31.72
N ASN A 395 -13.61 32.20 -32.34
CA ASN A 395 -14.65 33.09 -32.89
C ASN A 395 -16.03 32.59 -32.49
N LYS A 396 -16.80 33.38 -31.72
CA LYS A 396 -18.13 33.05 -31.16
C LYS A 396 -19.13 32.63 -32.26
N PRO A 397 -19.37 31.34 -32.49
CA PRO A 397 -20.21 30.91 -33.58
C PRO A 397 -21.66 30.74 -33.09
N LYS A 398 -22.63 30.80 -34.02
CA LYS A 398 -24.06 31.00 -33.71
C LYS A 398 -24.66 29.93 -32.78
N ALA A 399 -24.17 28.68 -32.80
CA ALA A 399 -24.71 27.62 -31.92
C ALA A 399 -24.25 27.71 -30.47
N VAL A 400 -23.08 28.31 -30.22
CA VAL A 400 -22.58 28.53 -28.85
C VAL A 400 -23.43 29.58 -28.13
N LYS A 401 -24.02 30.54 -28.88
CA LYS A 401 -25.00 31.52 -28.36
C LYS A 401 -26.35 30.91 -27.96
N LYS A 402 -26.73 29.74 -28.47
CA LYS A 402 -28.02 29.07 -28.19
C LYS A 402 -27.95 28.02 -27.07
N MET A 403 -26.76 27.72 -26.53
CA MET A 403 -26.64 26.85 -25.35
C MET A 403 -27.07 27.63 -24.10
N ASN A 404 -28.35 27.50 -23.71
CA ASN A 404 -28.94 28.31 -22.64
C ASN A 404 -28.42 28.02 -21.22
N VAL A 405 -27.74 26.91 -20.96
CA VAL A 405 -27.07 26.65 -19.68
C VAL A 405 -25.91 25.69 -19.97
N PRO A 406 -24.60 26.05 -19.82
CA PRO A 406 -24.06 27.30 -19.30
C PRO A 406 -22.77 27.77 -20.03
N MET A 407 -22.92 28.57 -21.10
CA MET A 407 -21.76 29.21 -21.75
C MET A 407 -20.97 30.12 -20.78
N GLU A 408 -21.63 30.72 -19.79
CA GLU A 408 -20.98 31.49 -18.72
C GLU A 408 -20.13 30.63 -17.80
N PHE A 409 -20.58 29.42 -17.46
CA PHE A 409 -19.76 28.46 -16.72
C PHE A 409 -18.54 28.05 -17.54
N SER A 410 -18.70 27.71 -18.82
CA SER A 410 -17.56 27.41 -19.70
C SER A 410 -16.55 28.57 -19.79
N LYS A 411 -17.03 29.82 -19.87
CA LYS A 411 -16.17 31.01 -19.88
C LYS A 411 -15.44 31.19 -18.56
N HIS A 412 -16.15 31.00 -17.44
CA HIS A 412 -15.58 31.06 -16.11
C HIS A 412 -14.49 30.01 -15.94
N LEU A 413 -14.75 28.76 -16.34
CA LEU A 413 -13.79 27.68 -16.33
C LEU A 413 -12.59 27.97 -17.23
N HIS A 414 -12.81 28.44 -18.46
CA HIS A 414 -11.72 28.79 -19.38
C HIS A 414 -10.82 29.93 -18.86
N LYS A 415 -11.37 30.84 -18.07
CA LYS A 415 -10.68 32.02 -17.51
C LYS A 415 -9.99 31.74 -16.17
N ASN A 416 -10.62 30.94 -15.30
CA ASN A 416 -10.24 30.85 -13.88
C ASN A 416 -9.68 29.48 -13.49
N ALA A 417 -9.82 28.45 -14.33
CA ALA A 417 -9.33 27.12 -14.00
C ALA A 417 -7.86 26.92 -14.37
N PRO A 418 -7.08 26.19 -13.56
CA PRO A 418 -5.71 25.82 -13.90
C PRO A 418 -5.68 24.98 -15.18
N ARG A 419 -4.77 25.33 -16.11
CA ARG A 419 -4.55 24.58 -17.35
C ARG A 419 -3.41 23.60 -17.16
N GLU A 420 -3.70 22.32 -17.33
CA GLU A 420 -2.69 21.27 -17.42
C GLU A 420 -2.74 20.66 -18.82
N ALA A 421 -1.70 20.91 -19.61
CA ALA A 421 -1.38 20.35 -20.94
C ALA A 421 -2.56 19.97 -21.87
N GLY A 422 -2.80 20.78 -22.91
CA GLY A 422 -3.75 20.49 -23.99
C GLY A 422 -5.10 21.22 -23.86
N ARG A 423 -6.19 20.62 -24.38
CA ARG A 423 -7.57 21.14 -24.28
C ARG A 423 -8.30 20.59 -23.05
N SER A 424 -7.66 20.63 -21.89
CA SER A 424 -8.21 20.09 -20.65
C SER A 424 -8.30 21.17 -19.59
N ILE A 425 -9.45 21.26 -18.93
CA ILE A 425 -9.69 22.08 -17.74
C ILE A 425 -9.88 21.13 -16.55
N VAL A 426 -9.19 21.38 -15.45
CA VAL A 426 -9.26 20.58 -14.22
C VAL A 426 -9.96 21.37 -13.12
N LEU A 427 -10.90 20.73 -12.41
CA LEU A 427 -11.69 21.38 -11.37
C LEU A 427 -11.95 20.47 -10.18
N GLU A 428 -12.07 21.09 -9.02
CA GLU A 428 -12.69 20.55 -7.82
C GLU A 428 -13.96 21.36 -7.52
N TRP A 429 -15.11 20.70 -7.38
CA TRP A 429 -16.40 21.40 -7.26
C TRP A 429 -16.53 22.24 -5.99
N GLY A 430 -15.79 21.89 -4.93
CA GLY A 430 -15.68 22.70 -3.71
C GLY A 430 -15.10 24.10 -3.96
N ASP A 431 -14.09 24.22 -4.82
CA ASP A 431 -13.44 25.49 -5.16
C ASP A 431 -14.31 26.34 -6.10
N VAL A 432 -15.03 25.68 -7.01
CA VAL A 432 -16.00 26.32 -7.91
C VAL A 432 -17.14 26.96 -7.11
N ALA A 433 -17.65 26.27 -6.07
CA ALA A 433 -18.71 26.80 -5.21
C ALA A 433 -18.26 28.04 -4.41
N GLN A 434 -16.99 28.11 -4.01
CA GLN A 434 -16.42 29.28 -3.34
C GLN A 434 -16.23 30.47 -4.30
N GLY A 435 -15.82 30.22 -5.55
CA GLY A 435 -15.69 31.24 -6.59
C GLY A 435 -17.03 31.84 -7.08
N LEU A 436 -18.14 31.11 -6.91
CA LEU A 436 -19.49 31.57 -7.28
C LEU A 436 -20.17 32.44 -6.21
N LYS A 437 -19.63 32.56 -4.99
CA LYS A 437 -20.18 33.42 -3.92
C LYS A 437 -20.25 34.92 -4.28
N GLY A 438 -19.60 35.34 -5.37
CA GLY A 438 -19.62 36.72 -5.87
C GLY A 438 -20.56 36.99 -7.06
N TYR A 439 -21.33 35.99 -7.53
CA TYR A 439 -22.28 36.22 -8.63
C TYR A 439 -23.59 36.79 -8.07
N PRO A 440 -24.05 37.98 -8.51
CA PRO A 440 -25.41 38.39 -8.24
C PRO A 440 -26.33 37.43 -8.98
N LEU A 441 -27.19 36.73 -8.23
CA LEU A 441 -28.44 36.22 -8.79
C LEU A 441 -29.10 37.44 -9.46
N THR A 442 -29.22 37.42 -10.78
CA THR A 442 -29.84 38.53 -11.51
C THR A 442 -31.20 38.82 -10.88
N LYS A 443 -31.46 40.09 -10.53
CA LYS A 443 -32.73 40.53 -9.91
C LYS A 443 -33.97 40.16 -10.75
N ASP A 444 -33.77 39.81 -12.01
CA ASP A 444 -34.77 39.21 -12.88
C ASP A 444 -34.53 37.70 -12.99
N GLY A 445 -35.13 36.93 -12.08
CA GLY A 445 -35.30 35.49 -12.28
C GLY A 445 -36.22 35.22 -13.49
N PRO A 446 -36.24 33.99 -14.03
CA PRO A 446 -37.21 33.64 -15.06
C PRO A 446 -38.63 33.90 -14.53
N ARG A 447 -39.36 34.83 -15.16
CA ARG A 447 -40.77 35.06 -14.86
C ARG A 447 -41.51 33.77 -15.19
N ILE A 448 -41.95 33.07 -14.15
CA ILE A 448 -42.97 32.03 -14.24
C ILE A 448 -44.21 32.73 -14.80
N PRO A 449 -44.76 32.31 -15.95
CA PRO A 449 -46.05 32.82 -16.39
C PRO A 449 -47.07 32.43 -15.32
N SER A 450 -47.64 33.43 -14.65
CA SER A 450 -48.84 33.25 -13.84
C SER A 450 -49.95 32.78 -14.78
N GLY A 451 -50.46 31.58 -14.53
CA GLY A 451 -51.36 30.90 -15.45
C GLY A 451 -52.65 31.65 -15.76
N SER A 452 -53.18 31.32 -16.94
CA SER A 452 -54.60 31.14 -17.23
C SER A 452 -54.71 29.90 -18.10
#